data_AF-A0A661GHU9-F1
#
_entry.id   AF-A0A661GHU9-F1
#
_cell.length_a   1.000
_cell.length_b   1.000
_cell.length_c   1.000
_cell.angle_alpha   90.00
_cell.angle_beta   90.00
_cell.angle_gamma   90.00
#
_symmetry.space_group_name_H-M   'P 1'
#
loop_
_entity.id
_entity.type
_entity.pdbx_description
1 polymer ?
#
loop_
_entity_poly.entity_id
_entity_poly.type
_entity_poly.pdbx_seq_one_letter_code
_entity_poly.pdbx_strand_id
1 'polypeptide(L)'
;KVGVSFNAFKNERQRLTTALEFQHPSDNLERANVGLEYALNNMFFVRGGYHLNYDTDGLAYGFGAALPTGDTTRIQADYSAVDMEALGYVHRFTISITY
;
A
#
# COMPACT_ATOMS: atom_id res chain seq x y z
N LYS A 1 -14.84 2.73 -13.35
CA LYS A 1 -13.84 2.17 -12.42
C LYS A 1 -14.52 1.11 -11.58
N VAL A 2 -13.97 -0.09 -11.52
CA VAL A 2 -14.48 -1.19 -10.70
C VAL A 2 -13.32 -1.67 -9.86
N GLY A 3 -13.47 -1.65 -8.54
CA GLY A 3 -12.44 -2.07 -7.61
C GLY A 3 -12.98 -3.14 -6.68
N VAL A 4 -12.14 -4.12 -6.39
CA VAL A 4 -12.46 -5.19 -5.47
C VAL A 4 -11.31 -5.40 -4.50
N SER A 5 -11.63 -5.47 -3.22
CA SER A 5 -10.67 -5.73 -2.16
C SER A 5 -11.16 -6.89 -1.31
N PHE A 6 -10.25 -7.79 -1.01
CA PHE A 6 -10.53 -9.03 -0.30
C PHE A 6 -9.50 -9.21 0.81
N ASN A 7 -9.96 -9.51 2.02
CA ASN A 7 -9.07 -9.89 3.11
C ASN A 7 -8.87 -11.41 3.05
N ALA A 8 -7.78 -11.84 2.42
CA ALA A 8 -7.46 -13.26 2.30
C ALA A 8 -7.22 -13.93 3.66
N PHE A 9 -6.64 -13.20 4.61
CA PHE A 9 -6.41 -13.70 5.97
C PHE A 9 -6.63 -12.59 6.99
N LYS A 10 -7.38 -12.84 8.06
CA LYS A 10 -7.55 -11.88 9.16
C LYS A 10 -7.58 -12.63 10.48
N ASN A 11 -6.57 -12.38 11.30
CA ASN A 11 -6.40 -12.92 12.62
C ASN A 11 -6.00 -11.77 13.57
N GLU A 12 -6.07 -11.98 14.88
CA GLU A 12 -5.74 -10.92 15.86
C GLU A 12 -4.32 -10.37 15.69
N ARG A 13 -3.40 -11.21 15.22
CA ARG A 13 -1.98 -10.86 15.05
C ARG A 13 -1.54 -10.71 13.60
N GLN A 14 -2.37 -11.00 12.61
CA GLN A 14 -1.95 -10.94 11.21
C GLN A 14 -3.13 -10.69 10.28
N ARG A 15 -2.95 -9.83 9.29
CA ARG A 15 -3.95 -9.52 8.27
C ARG A 15 -3.28 -9.47 6.91
N LEU A 16 -3.79 -10.25 5.97
CA LEU A 16 -3.42 -10.20 4.57
C LEU A 16 -4.63 -9.70 3.78
N THR A 17 -4.45 -8.57 3.11
CA THR A 17 -5.44 -7.91 2.27
C THR A 17 -4.91 -7.85 0.85
N THR A 18 -5.73 -8.22 -0.11
CA THR A 18 -5.44 -8.06 -1.53
C THR A 18 -6.48 -7.12 -2.14
N ALA A 19 -6.06 -6.34 -3.11
CA ALA A 19 -6.90 -5.38 -3.80
C ALA A 19 -6.59 -5.42 -5.30
N LEU A 20 -7.63 -5.31 -6.11
CA LEU A 20 -7.58 -5.32 -7.55
C LEU A 20 -8.54 -4.23 -8.04
N GLU A 21 -8.04 -3.25 -8.75
CA GLU A 21 -8.85 -2.19 -9.36
C GLU A 21 -8.66 -2.19 -10.86
N PHE A 22 -9.76 -2.19 -11.61
CA PHE A 22 -9.78 -2.08 -13.06
C PHE A 22 -10.50 -0.80 -13.48
N GLN A 23 -9.87 -0.05 -14.36
CA GLN A 23 -10.40 1.17 -14.94
C GLN A 23 -10.38 1.03 -16.45
N HIS A 24 -11.56 0.94 -17.05
CA HIS A 24 -11.73 0.97 -18.50
C HIS A 24 -12.26 2.36 -18.90
N PRO A 25 -11.40 3.36 -19.15
CA PRO A 25 -11.84 4.62 -19.75
C PRO A 25 -12.12 4.43 -21.24
N SER A 26 -13.24 4.95 -21.73
CA SER A 26 -13.76 4.72 -23.09
C SER A 26 -12.91 5.28 -24.24
N ASP A 27 -11.76 5.90 -23.96
CA ASP A 27 -10.95 6.68 -24.92
C ASP A 27 -9.43 6.45 -24.73
N ASN A 28 -8.99 5.61 -23.77
CA ASN A 28 -7.56 5.41 -23.47
C ASN A 28 -7.26 3.98 -23.01
N LEU A 29 -6.00 3.55 -23.09
CA LEU A 29 -5.50 2.24 -22.61
C LEU A 29 -6.06 1.87 -21.23
N GLU A 30 -6.46 0.60 -21.12
CA GLU A 30 -7.15 -0.03 -19.99
C GLU A 30 -6.25 -0.07 -18.76
N ARG A 31 -6.56 0.65 -17.68
CA ARG A 31 -5.67 0.72 -16.51
C ARG A 31 -6.07 -0.30 -15.46
N ALA A 32 -5.11 -1.01 -14.88
CA ALA A 32 -5.35 -1.95 -13.80
C ALA A 32 -4.35 -1.72 -12.66
N ASN A 33 -4.83 -1.83 -11.42
CA ASN A 33 -4.01 -1.68 -10.21
C ASN A 33 -4.17 -2.94 -9.38
N VAL A 34 -3.05 -3.54 -9.00
CA VAL A 34 -3.01 -4.71 -8.11
C VAL A 34 -2.31 -4.26 -6.84
N GLY A 35 -2.86 -4.59 -5.67
CA GLY A 35 -2.32 -4.25 -4.38
C GLY A 35 -2.38 -5.44 -3.42
N LEU A 36 -1.38 -5.52 -2.55
CA LEU A 36 -1.29 -6.49 -1.46
C LEU A 36 -0.78 -5.76 -0.22
N GLU A 37 -1.49 -5.90 0.89
CA GLU A 37 -1.08 -5.42 2.20
C GLU A 37 -1.01 -6.60 3.17
N TYR A 38 0.10 -6.73 3.87
CA TYR A 38 0.28 -7.62 5.00
C TYR A 38 0.54 -6.82 6.27
N ALA A 39 -0.29 -6.98 7.29
CA ALA A 39 -0.14 -6.35 8.59
C ALA A 39 0.11 -7.42 9.65
N LEU A 40 1.15 -7.25 10.46
CA LEU A 40 1.50 -8.10 11.58
C LEU A 40 1.33 -7.32 12.90
N ASN A 41 0.46 -7.85 13.76
CA ASN A 41 0.17 -7.39 15.12
C ASN A 41 -0.22 -5.91 15.22
N ASN A 42 -0.71 -5.32 14.11
CA ASN A 42 -0.91 -3.88 13.98
C ASN A 42 0.34 -3.02 14.31
N MET A 43 1.51 -3.66 14.35
CA MET A 43 2.82 -3.08 14.68
C MET A 43 3.75 -3.08 13.48
N PHE A 44 3.59 -3.99 12.54
CA PHE A 44 4.34 -3.99 11.28
C PHE A 44 3.37 -4.09 10.12
N PHE A 45 3.66 -3.37 9.05
CA PHE A 45 2.87 -3.32 7.85
C PHE A 45 3.83 -3.46 6.68
N VAL A 46 3.48 -4.28 5.70
CA VAL A 46 4.20 -4.42 4.44
C VAL A 46 3.16 -4.29 3.35
N ARG A 47 3.44 -3.47 2.35
CA ARG A 47 2.53 -3.16 1.26
C ARG A 47 3.31 -3.36 -0.04
N GLY A 48 2.67 -3.96 -1.01
CA GLY A 48 3.16 -4.10 -2.38
C GLY A 48 2.02 -3.73 -3.31
N GLY A 49 2.34 -3.03 -4.39
CA GLY A 49 1.39 -2.60 -5.39
C GLY A 49 2.06 -2.60 -6.75
N TYR A 50 1.27 -2.88 -7.78
CA TYR A 50 1.71 -2.82 -9.15
C TYR A 50 0.64 -2.19 -10.00
N HIS A 51 1.04 -1.16 -10.75
CA HIS A 51 0.19 -0.44 -11.67
C HIS A 51 0.45 -0.97 -13.08
N LEU A 52 -0.53 -1.69 -13.63
CA LEU A 52 -0.52 -2.25 -14.99
C LEU A 52 -1.23 -1.29 -15.94
N ASN A 53 -0.64 -1.04 -17.11
CA ASN A 53 -1.23 -0.24 -18.20
C ASN A 53 -1.57 1.21 -17.81
N TYR A 54 -0.94 1.75 -16.77
CA TYR A 54 -0.70 3.19 -16.74
C TYR A 54 0.42 3.49 -17.73
N ASP A 55 0.43 4.67 -18.35
CA ASP A 55 1.57 5.23 -19.12
C ASP A 55 2.84 5.44 -18.23
N THR A 56 2.82 4.85 -17.05
CA THR A 56 3.80 4.93 -15.97
C THR A 56 3.69 3.61 -15.26
N ASP A 57 4.26 2.58 -15.88
CA ASP A 57 4.37 1.25 -15.29
C ASP A 57 5.18 1.42 -13.98
N GLY A 58 4.59 1.06 -12.85
CA GLY A 58 5.12 1.49 -11.56
C GLY A 58 4.96 0.43 -10.49
N LEU A 59 6.08 -0.14 -10.08
CA LEU A 59 6.16 -1.01 -8.90
C LEU A 59 6.16 -0.14 -7.65
N ALA A 60 5.15 -0.31 -6.81
CA ALA A 60 5.05 0.31 -5.50
C ALA A 60 5.32 -0.74 -4.42
N TYR A 61 6.11 -0.38 -3.42
CA TYR A 61 6.26 -1.19 -2.21
C TYR A 61 6.46 -0.28 -1.02
N GLY A 62 6.10 -0.78 0.14
CA GLY A 62 6.22 -0.03 1.37
C GLY A 62 6.29 -0.96 2.56
N PHE A 63 6.90 -0.45 3.62
CA PHE A 63 6.89 -1.10 4.91
C PHE A 63 6.67 -0.03 5.97
N GLY A 64 5.97 -0.37 7.03
CA GLY A 64 5.70 0.52 8.15
C GLY A 64 5.82 -0.22 9.46
N ALA A 65 6.19 0.49 10.50
CA ALA A 65 6.19 0.00 11.86
C ALA A 65 5.45 0.99 12.76
N ALA A 66 4.54 0.48 13.59
CA ALA A 66 3.84 1.20 14.62
C ALA A 66 4.28 0.65 15.99
N LEU A 67 4.86 1.51 16.80
CA LEU A 67 5.20 1.21 18.19
C LEU A 67 4.22 1.94 19.11
N PRO A 68 3.35 1.21 19.83
CA PRO A 68 2.61 1.78 20.94
C PRO A 68 3.59 1.99 22.11
N THR A 69 3.82 3.25 22.50
CA THR A 69 4.70 3.61 23.63
C THR A 69 3.88 3.86 24.92
N GLY A 70 2.54 3.90 24.84
CA GLY A 70 1.62 3.99 25.97
C GLY A 70 0.16 3.80 25.54
N ASP A 71 -0.80 4.07 26.43
CA ASP A 71 -2.24 3.89 26.18
C ASP A 71 -2.82 4.90 25.15
N THR A 72 -2.24 6.10 25.06
CA THR A 72 -2.68 7.16 24.12
C THR A 72 -1.66 7.46 23.02
N THR A 73 -0.38 7.20 23.28
CA THR A 73 0.71 7.60 22.38
C THR A 73 1.13 6.46 21.45
N ARG A 74 0.93 6.68 20.14
CA ARG A 74 1.39 5.77 19.09
C ARG A 74 2.37 6.48 18.16
N ILE A 75 3.55 5.88 18.00
CA ILE A 75 4.56 6.32 17.03
C ILE A 75 4.46 5.39 15.83
N GLN A 76 4.31 5.95 14.63
CA GLN A 76 4.38 5.23 13.38
C GLN A 76 5.50 5.77 12.52
N ALA A 77 6.25 4.86 11.93
CA ALA A 77 7.19 5.15 10.87
C ALA A 77 6.78 4.33 9.65
N ASP A 78 6.52 5.00 8.53
CA ASP A 78 6.17 4.38 7.26
C ASP A 78 7.23 4.75 6.22
N TYR A 79 7.69 3.75 5.49
CA TYR A 79 8.51 3.90 4.31
C TYR A 79 7.75 3.37 3.10
N SER A 80 7.78 4.10 2.00
CA SER A 80 7.14 3.69 0.76
C SER A 80 8.03 4.12 -0.39
N ALA A 81 8.34 3.19 -1.27
CA ALA A 81 9.05 3.46 -2.51
C ALA A 81 8.12 3.13 -3.68
N VAL A 82 8.04 4.03 -4.64
CA VAL A 82 7.26 3.86 -5.84
C VAL A 82 8.17 4.15 -7.02
N ASP A 83 8.34 3.16 -7.87
CA ASP A 83 8.91 3.35 -9.18
C ASP A 83 7.87 4.07 -10.03
N MET A 84 8.17 5.29 -10.47
CA MET A 84 7.34 6.02 -11.39
C MET A 84 8.17 6.18 -12.66
N GLU A 85 7.90 5.39 -13.69
CA GLU A 85 8.63 5.39 -14.97
C GLU A 85 8.96 6.80 -15.50
N ALA A 86 8.02 7.75 -15.36
CA ALA A 86 8.18 9.15 -15.79
C ALA A 86 9.02 10.06 -14.86
N LEU A 87 9.12 9.74 -13.56
CA LEU A 87 9.78 10.58 -12.54
C LEU A 87 11.02 9.92 -11.90
N GLY A 88 11.27 8.66 -12.20
CA GLY A 88 12.27 7.83 -11.52
C GLY A 88 11.77 7.28 -10.18
N TYR A 89 12.71 6.82 -9.36
CA TYR A 89 12.40 6.16 -8.10
C TYR A 89 12.05 7.15 -6.98
N VAL A 90 10.81 7.12 -6.51
CA VAL A 90 10.33 8.01 -5.45
C VAL A 90 10.32 7.25 -4.12
N HIS A 91 11.21 7.65 -3.22
CA HIS A 91 11.22 7.15 -1.84
C HIS A 91 10.56 8.15 -0.91
N ARG A 92 9.62 7.68 -0.09
CA ARG A 92 8.85 8.48 0.86
C ARG A 92 9.04 7.91 2.25
N PHE A 93 9.49 8.76 3.16
CA PHE A 93 9.58 8.47 4.58
C PHE A 93 8.52 9.30 5.30
N THR A 94 7.76 8.69 6.18
CA THR A 94 6.71 9.34 6.96
C THR A 94 6.86 8.95 8.42
N ILE A 95 6.83 9.94 9.29
CA ILE A 95 6.82 9.74 10.74
C ILE A 95 5.54 10.39 11.26
N SER A 96 4.73 9.61 11.95
CA SER A 96 3.45 10.03 12.51
C SER A 96 3.45 9.79 14.01
N ILE A 97 3.17 10.84 14.76
CA ILE A 97 2.99 10.77 16.21
C ILE A 97 1.52 11.03 16.47
N THR A 98 0.84 10.07 17.06
CA THR A 98 -0.55 10.18 17.52
C THR A 98 -0.54 10.19 19.04
N TYR A 99 -1.21 11.18 19.65
CA TYR A 99 -1.36 11.37 21.09
C TYR A 99 -2.85 11.43 21.42
#